data_AF-E2ZBD2-F1
#
_entry.id   AF-E2ZBD2-F1
#
_cell.length_a   1.000
_cell.length_b   1.000
_cell.length_c   1.000
_cell.angle_alpha   90.00
_cell.angle_beta   90.00
_cell.angle_gamma   90.00
#
_symmetry.space_group_name_H-M   'P 1'
#
loop_
_entity.id
_entity.type
_entity.pdbx_description
1 polymer ?
#
loop_
_entity_poly.entity_id
_entity_poly.type
_entity_poly.pdbx_seq_one_letter_code
_entity_poly.pdbx_strand_id
1 'polypeptide(L)'
;MYLERAKEGVTAEEIRKAVEAETWYTAAEASEVFDITVKDTSVQLVACSKGLSFKTMPEAVKNAKTATDKKQPPEKENLQDDIKNRKRKLAIELELLT
;
A
#
# COMPACT_ATOMS: atom_id res chain seq x y z
N MET A 1 4.31 -18.82 -10.38
CA MET A 1 4.10 -17.59 -9.59
C MET A 1 2.65 -17.35 -9.15
N TYR A 2 1.63 -17.32 -10.03
CA TYR A 2 0.22 -17.23 -9.55
C TYR A 2 -0.42 -18.58 -9.22
N LEU A 3 -0.16 -19.61 -10.04
CA LEU A 3 -0.69 -20.97 -9.86
C LEU A 3 -0.31 -21.63 -8.53
N GLU A 4 0.86 -21.31 -7.98
CA GLU A 4 1.33 -21.87 -6.70
C GLU A 4 0.42 -21.54 -5.52
N ARG A 5 -0.38 -20.47 -5.64
CA ARG A 5 -1.38 -20.06 -4.65
C ARG A 5 -2.79 -20.15 -5.19
N ALA A 6 -3.00 -20.70 -6.39
CA ALA A 6 -4.33 -20.89 -6.93
C ALA A 6 -5.03 -22.05 -6.22
N LYS A 7 -6.34 -21.97 -6.05
CA LYS A 7 -7.13 -23.08 -5.50
C LYS A 7 -7.18 -24.26 -6.49
N GLU A 8 -7.44 -25.45 -5.96
CA GLU A 8 -7.67 -26.63 -6.80
C GLU A 8 -8.80 -26.37 -7.80
N GLY A 9 -8.52 -26.65 -9.08
CA GLY A 9 -9.44 -26.43 -10.19
C GLY A 9 -9.24 -25.12 -10.95
N VAL A 10 -8.48 -24.16 -10.41
CA VAL A 10 -8.15 -22.91 -11.13
C VAL A 10 -6.99 -23.14 -12.10
N THR A 11 -7.23 -22.80 -13.36
CA THR A 11 -6.27 -23.00 -14.44
C THR A 11 -5.40 -21.75 -14.68
N ALA A 12 -4.24 -21.99 -15.30
CA ALA A 12 -3.34 -20.91 -15.73
C ALA A 12 -4.03 -19.94 -16.69
N GLU A 13 -4.90 -20.48 -17.54
CA GLU A 13 -5.65 -19.76 -18.56
C GLU A 13 -6.68 -18.81 -17.96
N GLU A 14 -7.40 -19.23 -16.93
CA GLU A 14 -8.36 -18.38 -16.22
C GLU A 14 -7.67 -17.21 -15.54
N ILE A 15 -6.54 -17.46 -14.87
CA ILE A 15 -5.74 -16.41 -14.25
C ILE A 15 -5.20 -15.45 -15.32
N ARG A 16 -4.70 -15.98 -16.45
CA ARG A 16 -4.20 -15.15 -17.55
C ARG A 16 -5.31 -14.24 -18.10
N LYS A 17 -6.51 -14.78 -18.33
CA LYS A 17 -7.67 -14.01 -18.75
C LYS A 17 -8.04 -12.92 -17.75
N ALA A 18 -8.02 -13.24 -16.45
CA ALA A 18 -8.31 -12.27 -15.40
C ALA A 18 -7.28 -11.12 -15.39
N VAL A 19 -6.00 -11.43 -15.60
CA VAL A 19 -4.91 -10.45 -15.70
C VAL A 19 -5.06 -9.58 -16.95
N GLU A 20 -5.30 -10.18 -18.11
CA GLU A 20 -5.52 -9.46 -19.39
C GLU A 20 -6.75 -8.55 -19.35
N ALA A 21 -7.81 -8.99 -18.67
CA ALA A 21 -9.01 -8.19 -18.44
C ALA A 21 -8.81 -7.11 -17.35
N GLU A 22 -7.65 -7.07 -16.71
CA GLU A 22 -7.35 -6.18 -15.58
C GLU A 22 -8.40 -6.35 -14.47
N THR A 23 -8.67 -7.59 -14.05
CA THR A 23 -9.74 -7.88 -13.09
C THR A 23 -9.30 -7.51 -11.68
N TRP A 24 -10.15 -6.75 -10.98
CA TRP A 24 -9.96 -6.38 -9.58
C TRP A 24 -10.93 -7.17 -8.71
N TYR A 25 -10.40 -8.08 -7.90
CA TYR A 25 -11.20 -8.87 -6.97
C TYR A 25 -11.36 -8.16 -5.61
N THR A 26 -12.53 -8.33 -5.00
CA THR A 26 -12.69 -8.16 -3.56
C THR A 26 -11.96 -9.29 -2.82
N ALA A 27 -11.73 -9.11 -1.51
CA ALA A 27 -11.10 -10.15 -0.69
C ALA A 27 -11.90 -11.47 -0.73
N ALA A 28 -13.23 -11.39 -0.76
CA ALA A 28 -14.11 -12.55 -0.87
C ALA A 28 -13.91 -13.29 -2.20
N GLU A 29 -14.00 -12.59 -3.33
CA GLU A 29 -13.84 -13.20 -4.66
C GLU A 29 -12.42 -13.74 -4.87
N ALA A 30 -11.39 -13.03 -4.39
CA ALA A 30 -10.02 -13.51 -4.47
C ALA A 30 -9.80 -14.82 -3.69
N SER A 31 -10.55 -15.03 -2.60
CA SER A 31 -10.50 -16.27 -1.82
C SER A 31 -11.13 -17.47 -2.52
N GLU A 32 -11.92 -17.25 -3.57
CA GLU A 32 -12.46 -18.33 -4.41
C GLU A 32 -11.44 -18.79 -5.45
N VAL A 33 -10.54 -17.89 -5.88
CA VAL A 33 -9.53 -18.15 -6.91
C VAL A 33 -8.18 -18.56 -6.31
N PHE A 34 -7.82 -18.01 -5.15
CA PHE A 34 -6.53 -18.23 -4.51
C PHE A 34 -6.68 -18.75 -3.08
N ASP A 35 -5.69 -19.51 -2.62
CA ASP A 35 -5.55 -19.96 -1.25
C ASP A 35 -5.09 -18.79 -0.36
N ILE A 36 -6.06 -17.95 0.00
CA ILE A 36 -5.89 -16.79 0.87
C ILE A 36 -6.92 -16.78 2.00
N THR A 37 -6.51 -16.29 3.17
CA THR A 37 -7.40 -16.11 4.31
C THR A 37 -7.92 -14.68 4.37
N VAL A 38 -9.24 -14.52 4.32
CA VAL A 38 -9.89 -13.21 4.51
C VAL A 38 -10.05 -12.95 6.01
N LYS A 39 -9.62 -11.77 6.46
CA LYS A 39 -9.86 -11.28 7.82
C LYS A 39 -10.89 -10.17 7.76
N ASP A 40 -11.89 -10.19 8.65
CA ASP A 40 -12.93 -9.15 8.75
C ASP A 40 -12.44 -7.80 9.30
N THR A 41 -11.15 -7.66 9.58
CA THR A 41 -10.58 -6.40 10.04
C THR A 41 -10.50 -5.42 8.87
N SER A 42 -11.16 -4.27 8.98
CA SER A 42 -11.01 -3.19 8.01
C SER A 42 -9.60 -2.60 8.12
N VAL A 43 -8.73 -2.96 7.17
CA VAL A 43 -7.38 -2.39 7.08
C VAL A 43 -7.41 -1.20 6.11
N GLN A 44 -6.77 -0.10 6.49
CA GLN A 44 -6.62 1.04 5.61
C GLN A 44 -5.81 0.64 4.37
N LEU A 45 -6.26 1.06 3.18
CA LEU A 45 -5.52 0.84 1.94
C LEU A 45 -4.20 1.64 1.98
N VAL A 46 -3.09 0.93 2.10
CA VAL A 46 -1.72 1.51 2.17
C VAL A 46 -0.99 1.49 0.82
N ALA A 47 -1.65 1.06 -0.26
CA ALA A 47 -1.01 0.99 -1.57
C ALA A 47 -0.63 2.39 -2.07
N CYS A 48 0.68 2.65 -2.20
CA CYS A 48 1.28 3.88 -2.76
C CYS A 48 1.00 4.02 -4.26
N SER A 49 -0.27 4.20 -4.60
CA SER A 49 -0.76 4.21 -5.97
C SER A 49 -1.17 5.62 -6.43
N LYS A 50 -0.80 6.66 -5.67
CA LYS A 50 -1.16 8.07 -5.92
C LYS A 50 -0.76 8.56 -7.33
N GLY A 51 0.30 7.99 -7.94
CA GLY A 51 0.74 8.33 -9.30
C GLY A 51 0.33 7.34 -10.40
N LEU A 52 -0.39 6.26 -10.07
CA LEU A 52 -0.73 5.20 -11.01
C LEU A 52 -2.23 5.17 -11.25
N SER A 53 -2.67 5.21 -12.51
CA SER A 53 -4.05 4.95 -12.90
C SER A 53 -4.10 3.64 -13.69
N PHE A 54 -5.14 2.86 -13.43
CA PHE A 54 -5.43 1.61 -14.14
C PHE A 54 -6.82 1.73 -14.76
N LYS A 55 -7.06 1.07 -15.90
CA LYS A 55 -8.25 1.31 -16.74
C LYS A 55 -9.53 0.85 -16.05
N THR A 56 -9.50 -0.29 -15.37
CA THR A 56 -10.66 -0.94 -14.73
C THR A 56 -10.68 -0.72 -13.22
N MET A 57 -9.86 0.21 -12.71
CA MET A 57 -9.73 0.47 -11.28
C MET A 57 -11.09 0.77 -10.62
N PRO A 58 -11.46 0.01 -9.56
CA PRO A 58 -12.70 0.21 -8.83
C PRO A 58 -12.80 1.58 -8.16
N GLU A 59 -14.02 2.11 -8.04
CA GLU A 59 -14.26 3.42 -7.40
C GLU A 59 -13.80 3.46 -5.95
N ALA A 60 -13.94 2.37 -5.20
CA ALA A 60 -13.45 2.27 -3.83
C ALA A 60 -11.95 2.57 -3.72
N VAL A 61 -11.15 2.11 -4.70
CA VAL A 61 -9.72 2.37 -4.77
C VAL A 61 -9.45 3.81 -5.21
N LYS A 62 -10.18 4.32 -6.21
CA LYS A 62 -10.07 5.73 -6.65
C LYS A 62 -10.36 6.71 -5.51
N ASN A 63 -11.41 6.45 -4.74
CA ASN A 63 -11.82 7.25 -3.60
C ASN A 63 -10.81 7.16 -2.46
N ALA A 64 -10.21 5.99 -2.22
CA ALA A 64 -9.16 5.83 -1.22
C ALA A 64 -7.89 6.62 -1.58
N LYS A 65 -7.54 6.75 -2.87
CA LYS A 65 -6.39 7.56 -3.31
C LYS A 65 -6.57 9.04 -2.97
N THR A 66 -7.77 9.57 -3.22
CA THR A 66 -8.09 11.00 -3.01
C THR A 66 -8.44 11.32 -1.57
N ALA A 67 -8.89 10.33 -0.77
CA ALA A 67 -9.18 10.49 0.64
C ALA A 67 -7.95 10.91 1.49
N THR A 68 -6.73 10.63 1.00
CA THR A 68 -5.48 11.05 1.67
C THR A 68 -5.25 12.57 1.73
N ASP A 69 -6.07 13.39 1.05
CA ASP A 69 -6.02 14.86 1.20
C ASP A 69 -6.75 15.37 2.44
N LYS A 70 -7.49 14.51 3.16
CA LYS A 70 -7.92 14.84 4.53
C LYS A 70 -6.75 14.61 5.48
N LYS A 71 -5.87 15.62 5.51
CA LYS A 71 -4.91 15.97 6.56
C LYS A 71 -4.81 14.90 7.65
N GLN A 72 -3.74 14.09 7.61
CA GLN A 72 -3.00 13.96 8.87
C GLN A 72 -2.80 15.39 9.37
N PRO A 73 -3.17 15.73 10.63
CA PRO A 73 -2.67 16.97 11.19
C PRO A 73 -1.16 16.96 10.89
N PRO A 74 -0.58 18.05 10.35
CA PRO A 74 0.87 18.12 10.33
C PRO A 74 1.29 17.76 11.75
N GLU A 75 2.07 16.69 11.91
CA GLU A 75 2.80 16.51 13.15
C GLU A 75 3.42 17.87 13.39
N LYS A 76 3.03 18.52 14.49
CA LYS A 76 3.67 19.74 14.92
C LYS A 76 5.04 19.32 15.40
N GLU A 77 5.90 18.90 14.47
CA GLU A 77 7.33 18.78 14.70
C GLU A 77 7.75 20.20 15.04
N ASN A 78 8.01 20.41 16.33
CA ASN A 78 8.33 21.72 16.83
C ASN A 78 9.67 22.07 16.18
N LEU A 79 9.70 23.03 15.25
CA LEU A 79 10.93 23.40 14.50
C LEU A 79 12.13 23.60 15.44
N GLN A 80 11.88 23.98 16.70
CA GLN A 80 12.89 24.11 17.74
C GLN A 80 13.53 22.77 18.15
N ASP A 81 12.75 21.70 18.23
CA ASP A 81 13.23 20.35 18.56
C ASP A 81 14.06 19.76 17.41
N ASP A 82 13.66 19.99 16.15
CA ASP A 82 14.45 19.60 14.98
C ASP A 82 15.79 20.31 14.92
N ILE A 83 15.79 21.63 15.12
CA ILE A 83 17.03 22.42 15.16
C ILE A 83 17.93 21.93 16.29
N LYS A 84 17.37 21.61 17.46
CA LYS A 84 18.11 21.09 18.61
C LYS A 84 18.72 19.72 18.32
N ASN A 85 17.98 18.82 17.67
CA ASN A 85 18.44 17.48 17.36
C ASN A 85 19.55 17.50 16.28
N ARG A 86 19.40 18.36 15.26
CA ARG A 86 20.43 18.56 14.22
C ARG A 86 21.71 19.16 14.80
N LYS A 87 21.61 20.13 15.71
CA LYS A 87 22.77 20.69 16.41
C LYS A 87 23.50 19.65 17.27
N ARG A 88 22.78 18.80 17.99
CA ARG A 88 23.38 17.70 18.76
C ARG A 88 24.14 16.73 17.87
N LYS A 89 23.55 16.34 16.73
CA LYS A 89 24.18 15.41 15.79
C LYS A 89 25.48 15.99 15.20
N LEU A 90 25.46 17.25 14.79
CA LEU A 90 26.65 17.95 14.28
C LEU A 90 27.74 18.09 15.34
N ALA A 91 27.39 18.33 16.60
CA ALA A 91 28.36 18.42 17.69
C ALA A 91 29.09 17.08 17.92
N ILE A 92 28.35 15.96 17.89
CA ILE A 92 28.93 14.62 18.01
C ILE A 92 29.86 14.31 16.84
N GLU A 93 29.44 14.63 15.60
CA GLU A 93 30.27 14.40 14.41
C GLU A 93 31.57 15.22 14.44
N LEU A 94 31.54 16.46 14.94
CA LEU A 94 32.75 17.29 15.13
C LEU A 94 33.68 16.69 16.18
N GLU A 95 33.14 16.22 17.31
CA GLU A 95 33.93 15.61 18.38
C GLU A 95 34.62 14.31 17.93
N LEU A 96 34.00 13.54 17.04
CA LEU A 96 34.60 12.33 16.44
C LEU A 96 35.71 12.64 15.41
N LEU A 97 35.79 13.87 14.92
CA LEU A 97 36.77 14.33 13.92
C LEU A 97 37.94 15.11 14.52
N THR A 98 37.94 15.34 15.84
CA THR A 98 39.00 16.07 16.57
C THR A 98 39.82 15.11 17.42
#